data_AF-A0A6N8UCT4-F1
#
_entry.id   AF-A0A6N8UCT4-F1
#
_cell.length_a   1.000
_cell.length_b   1.000
_cell.length_c   1.000
_cell.angle_alpha   90.00
_cell.angle_beta   90.00
_cell.angle_gamma   90.00
#
_symmetry.space_group_name_H-M   'P 1'
#
loop_
_entity.id
_entity.type
_entity.pdbx_description
1 polymer ?
#
loop_
_entity_poly.entity_id
_entity_poly.type
_entity_poly.pdbx_seq_one_letter_code
_entity_poly.pdbx_strand_id
1 'polypeptide(L)'
;MRNIVLTIMCLFATSNANAQVSIEKSSITNNSTILDFYDEFVGGVAKSLILPQVSDPTGEEGSLVFDTTDQKIKFKNNTLWVDMTPAGNANVEAPATDDIANNSGVIISDGTKSTTDPAVLKLESKEKAMILPRVSDVEKALPNPEAGSIVYDIKSKSIAIFNGSVWSFWN
;
A
#
# COMPACT_ATOMS: atom_id res chain seq x y z
N MET A 1 -45.28 -27.92 2.60
CA MET A 1 -44.95 -26.85 3.57
C MET A 1 -43.52 -26.96 4.12
N ARG A 2 -43.10 -28.10 4.70
CA ARG A 2 -41.72 -28.28 5.23
C ARG A 2 -40.59 -27.94 4.23
N ASN A 3 -40.72 -28.37 2.98
CA ASN A 3 -39.69 -28.15 1.96
C ASN A 3 -39.63 -26.68 1.49
N ILE A 4 -40.74 -25.94 1.54
CA ILE A 4 -40.80 -24.52 1.18
C ILE A 4 -40.11 -23.67 2.27
N VAL A 5 -40.30 -24.01 3.55
CA VAL A 5 -39.65 -23.32 4.67
C VAL A 5 -38.13 -23.49 4.61
N LEU A 6 -37.62 -24.69 4.28
CA LEU A 6 -36.19 -24.93 4.10
C LEU A 6 -35.60 -24.11 2.94
N THR A 7 -36.30 -24.01 1.81
CA THR A 7 -35.83 -23.21 0.66
C THR A 7 -35.77 -21.72 0.98
N ILE A 8 -36.76 -21.19 1.69
CA ILE A 8 -36.77 -19.77 2.12
C ILE A 8 -35.61 -19.52 3.11
N MET A 9 -35.35 -20.44 4.04
CA MET A 9 -34.25 -20.30 5.01
C MET A 9 -32.86 -20.30 4.36
N CYS A 10 -32.65 -21.08 3.28
CA CYS A 10 -31.41 -21.07 2.52
C CYS A 10 -31.21 -19.78 1.70
N LEU A 11 -32.29 -19.12 1.25
CA LEU A 11 -32.22 -17.85 0.50
C LEU A 11 -31.81 -16.66 1.39
N PHE A 12 -32.01 -16.75 2.71
CA PHE A 12 -31.56 -15.74 3.67
C PHE A 12 -30.10 -15.94 4.14
N ALA A 13 -29.42 -16.99 3.68
CA ALA A 13 -28.05 -17.31 4.11
C ALA A 13 -26.95 -16.59 3.30
N THR A 14 -27.26 -15.58 2.48
CA THR A 14 -26.25 -14.81 1.76
C THR A 14 -25.58 -13.82 2.71
N SER A 15 -24.59 -14.29 3.47
CA SER A 15 -23.67 -13.42 4.20
C SER A 15 -22.78 -12.68 3.20
N ASN A 16 -22.84 -11.36 3.20
CA ASN A 16 -21.83 -10.56 2.51
C ASN A 16 -20.49 -10.77 3.23
N ALA A 17 -19.56 -11.46 2.58
CA ALA A 17 -18.19 -11.58 3.07
C ALA A 17 -17.42 -10.32 2.65
N ASN A 18 -17.14 -9.44 3.60
CA ASN A 18 -16.19 -8.35 3.38
C ASN A 18 -14.78 -8.95 3.47
N ALA A 19 -14.02 -8.90 2.38
CA ALA A 19 -12.63 -9.33 2.38
C ALA A 19 -11.73 -8.17 2.83
N GLN A 20 -10.92 -8.42 3.85
CA GLN A 20 -9.80 -7.57 4.26
C GLN A 20 -8.53 -8.41 4.12
N VAL A 21 -7.42 -7.80 3.70
CA VAL A 21 -6.15 -8.51 3.49
C VAL A 21 -5.20 -8.17 4.62
N SER A 22 -4.67 -9.20 5.28
CA SER A 22 -3.60 -9.05 6.27
C SER A 22 -2.34 -9.79 5.79
N ILE A 23 -1.20 -9.13 5.85
CA ILE A 23 0.11 -9.70 5.48
C ILE A 23 0.89 -10.02 6.75
N GLU A 24 1.31 -11.27 6.88
CA GLU A 24 2.11 -11.77 8.02
C GLU A 24 1.46 -11.59 9.40
N LYS A 25 0.12 -11.52 9.44
CA LYS A 25 -0.68 -11.47 10.67
C LYS A 25 -1.73 -12.57 10.67
N SER A 26 -2.09 -13.02 11.87
CA SER A 26 -3.18 -13.97 12.10
C SER A 26 -4.56 -13.31 12.23
N SER A 27 -4.60 -11.97 12.37
CA SER A 27 -5.82 -11.18 12.46
C SER A 27 -5.57 -9.74 12.02
N ILE A 28 -6.64 -9.08 11.59
CA ILE A 28 -6.66 -7.65 11.27
C ILE A 28 -6.69 -6.80 12.54
N THR A 29 -6.13 -5.59 12.46
CA THR A 29 -6.06 -4.63 13.56
C THR A 29 -7.43 -4.02 13.88
N ASN A 30 -8.23 -3.71 12.86
CA ASN A 30 -9.58 -3.17 13.00
C ASN A 30 -10.42 -3.36 11.72
N ASN A 31 -11.72 -3.08 11.78
CA ASN A 31 -12.65 -3.26 10.66
C ASN A 31 -12.58 -2.15 9.59
N SER A 32 -11.80 -1.09 9.83
CA SER A 32 -11.59 0.05 8.93
C SER A 32 -10.31 -0.11 8.07
N THR A 33 -9.68 -1.28 8.07
CA THR A 33 -8.51 -1.56 7.23
C THR A 33 -8.88 -2.33 5.96
N ILE A 34 -8.32 -1.96 4.81
CA ILE A 34 -8.44 -2.75 3.58
C ILE A 34 -7.23 -3.68 3.38
N LEU A 35 -6.06 -3.21 3.82
CA LEU A 35 -4.78 -3.89 3.76
C LEU A 35 -4.01 -3.58 5.04
N ASP A 36 -3.63 -4.62 5.77
CA ASP A 36 -3.00 -4.51 7.08
C ASP A 36 -1.67 -5.27 7.11
N PHE A 37 -0.59 -4.55 7.34
CA PHE A 37 0.73 -5.12 7.48
C PHE A 37 1.06 -5.42 8.94
N TYR A 38 1.90 -6.42 9.10
CA TYR A 38 2.49 -6.76 10.37
C TYR A 38 3.28 -5.59 11.00
N ASP A 39 3.28 -5.55 12.34
CA ASP A 39 4.07 -4.57 13.09
C ASP A 39 5.40 -5.19 13.50
N GLU A 40 6.49 -4.44 13.36
CA GLU A 40 7.88 -4.85 13.66
C GLU A 40 8.08 -5.60 15.01
N PHE A 41 7.13 -5.47 15.93
CA PHE A 41 7.22 -5.98 17.31
C PHE A 41 7.15 -7.49 17.51
N VAL A 42 6.96 -8.33 16.48
CA VAL A 42 7.12 -9.79 16.69
C VAL A 42 8.15 -10.38 15.71
N GLY A 43 9.03 -11.25 16.18
CA GLY A 43 10.11 -11.82 15.36
C GLY A 43 11.33 -10.92 15.11
N GLY A 44 11.31 -9.64 15.49
CA GLY A 44 12.50 -8.79 15.60
C GLY A 44 13.10 -8.28 14.28
N VAL A 45 12.37 -8.40 13.16
CA VAL A 45 12.79 -7.89 11.85
C VAL A 45 11.74 -6.91 11.35
N ALA A 46 12.13 -5.65 11.20
CA ALA A 46 11.29 -4.62 10.59
C ALA A 46 11.12 -4.88 9.09
N LYS A 47 9.95 -4.53 8.56
CA LYS A 47 9.66 -4.56 7.13
C LYS A 47 9.13 -3.23 6.68
N SER A 48 9.40 -2.89 5.42
CA SER A 48 8.82 -1.75 4.73
C SER A 48 7.98 -2.21 3.56
N LEU A 49 7.07 -1.35 3.13
CA LEU A 49 6.46 -1.48 1.82
C LEU A 49 7.38 -0.76 0.83
N ILE A 50 7.75 -1.41 -0.27
CA ILE A 50 8.57 -0.78 -1.32
C ILE A 50 7.61 -0.31 -2.41
N LEU A 51 7.70 0.97 -2.76
CA LEU A 51 6.88 1.58 -3.80
C LEU A 51 7.32 1.13 -5.20
N PRO A 52 6.39 1.10 -6.17
CA PRO A 52 6.73 0.84 -7.57
C PRO A 52 7.78 1.82 -8.08
N GLN A 53 8.81 1.29 -8.73
CA GLN A 53 9.91 2.06 -9.29
C GLN A 53 9.66 2.26 -10.79
N VAL A 54 9.66 3.50 -11.26
CA VAL A 54 9.27 3.86 -12.64
C VAL A 54 10.22 4.91 -13.19
N SER A 55 10.49 4.85 -14.50
CA SER A 55 11.28 5.87 -15.20
C SER A 55 10.41 6.92 -15.92
N ASP A 56 9.13 6.64 -16.10
CA ASP A 56 8.13 7.59 -16.61
C ASP A 56 6.88 7.49 -15.71
N PRO A 57 6.74 8.36 -14.71
CA PRO A 57 5.66 8.25 -13.73
C PRO A 57 4.30 8.56 -14.36
N THR A 58 3.56 7.49 -14.64
CA THR A 58 2.14 7.50 -14.97
C THR A 58 1.31 7.08 -13.76
N GLY A 59 0.04 7.48 -13.72
CA GLY A 59 -0.86 7.13 -12.62
C GLY A 59 -1.99 8.11 -12.43
N GLU A 60 -2.99 7.65 -11.69
CA GLU A 60 -4.16 8.44 -11.30
C GLU A 60 -3.94 9.18 -9.99
N GLU A 61 -4.87 10.06 -9.65
CA GLU A 61 -4.90 10.71 -8.35
C GLU A 61 -4.80 9.67 -7.20
N GLY A 62 -3.89 9.92 -6.27
CA GLY A 62 -3.59 9.02 -5.17
C GLY A 62 -2.41 8.07 -5.42
N SER A 63 -1.89 7.98 -6.65
CA SER A 63 -0.72 7.14 -6.97
C SER A 63 0.54 7.59 -6.21
N LEU A 64 1.31 6.60 -5.76
CA LEU A 64 2.63 6.76 -5.13
C LEU A 64 3.64 5.93 -5.91
N VAL A 65 4.74 6.57 -6.32
CA VAL A 65 5.80 5.93 -7.10
C VAL A 65 7.17 6.42 -6.67
N PHE A 66 8.20 5.61 -6.91
CA PHE A 66 9.59 6.05 -6.92
C PHE A 66 10.01 6.32 -8.36
N ASP A 67 10.22 7.59 -8.69
CA ASP A 67 10.73 7.99 -10.00
C ASP A 67 12.26 7.82 -10.02
N THR A 68 12.74 6.89 -10.83
CA THR A 68 14.16 6.55 -10.93
C THR A 68 14.96 7.58 -11.73
N THR A 69 14.31 8.48 -12.48
CA THR A 69 15.00 9.51 -13.27
C THR A 69 15.49 10.67 -12.41
N ASP A 70 14.68 11.11 -11.44
CA ASP A 70 15.05 12.16 -10.50
C ASP A 70 15.28 11.66 -9.06
N GLN A 71 15.13 10.35 -8.85
CA GLN A 71 15.36 9.63 -7.60
C GLN A 71 14.52 10.19 -6.46
N LYS A 72 13.23 10.43 -6.73
CA LYS A 72 12.28 10.95 -5.75
C LYS A 72 11.07 10.05 -5.62
N ILE A 73 10.49 10.07 -4.43
CA ILE A 73 9.16 9.53 -4.22
C ILE A 73 8.16 10.62 -4.58
N LYS A 74 7.17 10.28 -5.39
CA LYS A 74 6.18 11.21 -5.91
C LYS A 74 4.77 10.74 -5.59
N PHE A 75 3.92 11.70 -5.22
CA PHE A 75 2.50 11.52 -5.01
C PHE A 75 1.71 12.25 -6.08
N LYS A 76 0.72 11.60 -6.68
CA LYS A 76 -0.16 12.21 -7.67
C LYS A 76 -1.31 12.94 -6.95
N ASN A 77 -1.19 14.26 -6.85
CA ASN A 77 -2.24 15.12 -6.31
C ASN A 77 -3.03 15.75 -7.47
N ASN A 78 -4.27 15.32 -7.66
CA ASN A 78 -5.04 15.63 -8.87
C ASN A 78 -4.24 15.28 -10.14
N THR A 79 -3.95 16.27 -10.98
CA THR A 79 -3.18 16.09 -12.22
C THR A 79 -1.68 16.29 -12.04
N LEU A 80 -1.22 16.77 -10.88
CA LEU A 80 0.18 17.14 -10.63
C LEU A 80 0.91 16.10 -9.80
N TRP A 81 2.17 15.84 -10.17
CA TRP A 81 3.08 15.09 -9.33
C TRP A 81 3.70 16.01 -8.28
N VAL A 82 3.65 15.60 -7.03
CA VAL A 82 4.23 16.30 -5.88
C VAL A 82 5.38 15.46 -5.34
N ASP A 83 6.54 16.08 -5.20
CA ASP A 83 7.72 15.45 -4.62
C ASP A 83 7.50 15.23 -3.11
N MET A 84 7.54 13.98 -2.67
CA MET A 84 7.47 13.60 -1.26
C MET A 84 8.85 13.49 -0.59
N THR A 85 9.91 13.52 -1.38
CA THR A 85 11.29 13.46 -0.89
C THR A 85 12.16 14.43 -1.70
N PRO A 86 13.28 14.93 -1.15
CA PRO A 86 14.34 15.48 -1.99
C PRO A 86 14.88 14.41 -2.95
N ALA A 87 15.70 14.82 -3.91
CA ALA A 87 16.42 13.88 -4.77
C ALA A 87 17.35 13.00 -3.93
N GLY A 88 17.27 11.69 -4.15
CA GLY A 88 18.17 10.69 -3.58
C GLY A 88 19.47 10.56 -4.36
N ASN A 89 20.26 9.57 -3.97
CA ASN A 89 21.44 9.09 -4.70
C ASN A 89 21.40 7.56 -4.87
N ALA A 90 20.20 6.98 -4.84
CA ALA A 90 19.98 5.57 -5.09
C ALA A 90 20.28 5.29 -6.57
N ASN A 91 21.34 4.53 -6.85
CA ASN A 91 21.60 3.99 -8.20
C ASN A 91 20.61 2.86 -8.51
N VAL A 92 19.32 3.20 -8.56
CA VAL A 92 18.20 2.27 -8.73
C VAL A 92 17.62 2.52 -10.11
N GLU A 93 17.56 1.46 -10.91
CA GLU A 93 16.97 1.48 -12.24
C GLU A 93 15.54 0.94 -12.18
N ALA A 94 14.64 1.51 -12.98
CA ALA A 94 13.29 0.98 -13.10
C ALA A 94 13.33 -0.45 -13.67
N PRO A 95 12.41 -1.34 -13.26
CA PRO A 95 12.29 -2.66 -13.84
C PRO A 95 12.16 -2.60 -15.37
N ALA A 96 12.82 -3.52 -16.07
CA ALA A 96 12.81 -3.57 -17.54
C ALA A 96 11.43 -3.89 -18.14
N THR A 97 10.49 -4.37 -17.32
CA THR A 97 9.12 -4.72 -17.71
C THR A 97 8.12 -3.78 -17.08
N ASP A 98 7.23 -3.24 -17.91
CA ASP A 98 6.10 -2.43 -17.46
C ASP A 98 4.90 -3.35 -17.15
N ASP A 99 4.71 -3.64 -15.86
CA ASP A 99 3.59 -4.48 -15.39
C ASP A 99 2.22 -3.83 -15.63
N ILE A 100 2.17 -2.50 -15.74
CA ILE A 100 0.93 -1.77 -16.03
C ILE A 100 0.52 -1.96 -17.48
N ALA A 101 1.46 -1.81 -18.42
CA ALA A 101 1.20 -2.04 -19.84
C ALA A 101 0.72 -3.48 -20.13
N ASN A 102 1.11 -4.44 -19.27
CA ASN A 102 0.71 -5.84 -19.35
C ASN A 102 -0.56 -6.17 -18.54
N ASN A 103 -1.27 -5.16 -18.03
CA ASN A 103 -2.50 -5.31 -17.26
C ASN A 103 -2.37 -6.30 -16.08
N SER A 104 -1.19 -6.35 -15.47
CA SER A 104 -0.78 -7.39 -14.50
C SER A 104 -0.90 -6.94 -13.03
N GLY A 105 -1.69 -5.89 -12.77
CA GLY A 105 -1.90 -5.36 -11.44
C GLY A 105 -2.84 -6.17 -10.55
N VAL A 106 -2.79 -5.90 -9.24
CA VAL A 106 -3.66 -6.49 -8.22
C VAL A 106 -4.62 -5.45 -7.67
N ILE A 107 -5.89 -5.82 -7.54
CA ILE A 107 -6.93 -4.98 -6.92
C ILE A 107 -7.35 -5.63 -5.60
N ILE A 108 -7.29 -4.86 -4.50
CA ILE A 108 -7.91 -5.19 -3.22
C ILE A 108 -9.07 -4.23 -3.04
N SER A 109 -10.30 -4.74 -3.03
CA SER A 109 -11.52 -3.94 -2.99
C SER A 109 -12.47 -4.46 -1.92
N ASP A 110 -13.19 -3.56 -1.27
CA ASP A 110 -14.33 -3.90 -0.41
C ASP A 110 -15.69 -3.77 -1.12
N GLY A 111 -15.67 -3.54 -2.44
CA GLY A 111 -16.85 -3.42 -3.29
C GLY A 111 -17.58 -2.08 -3.17
N THR A 112 -17.16 -1.17 -2.30
CA THR A 112 -17.82 0.15 -2.15
C THR A 112 -17.41 1.16 -3.22
N LYS A 113 -16.28 0.90 -3.89
CA LYS A 113 -15.71 1.64 -5.02
C LYS A 113 -15.25 0.65 -6.09
N SER A 114 -15.35 1.04 -7.36
CA SER A 114 -14.83 0.28 -8.50
C SER A 114 -14.40 1.26 -9.57
N THR A 115 -13.15 1.16 -10.01
CA THR A 115 -12.54 2.00 -11.04
C THR A 115 -11.88 1.13 -12.11
N THR A 116 -11.79 1.63 -13.33
CA THR A 116 -11.08 0.95 -14.43
C THR A 116 -9.62 1.36 -14.54
N ASP A 117 -9.19 2.25 -13.65
CA ASP A 117 -7.89 2.88 -13.76
C ASP A 117 -6.73 1.89 -13.54
N PRO A 118 -5.66 1.98 -14.33
CA PRO A 118 -4.53 1.07 -14.24
C PRO A 118 -3.68 1.36 -12.99
N ALA A 119 -3.28 0.30 -12.29
CA ALA A 119 -2.33 0.37 -11.19
C ALA A 119 -1.73 -1.02 -10.91
N VAL A 120 -0.48 -1.07 -10.45
CA VAL A 120 0.19 -2.33 -10.06
C VAL A 120 -0.42 -2.91 -8.78
N LEU A 121 -0.76 -2.04 -7.83
CA LEU A 121 -1.54 -2.35 -6.64
C LEU A 121 -2.60 -1.27 -6.46
N LYS A 122 -3.87 -1.65 -6.49
CA LYS A 122 -5.01 -0.76 -6.31
C LYS A 122 -5.80 -1.12 -5.06
N LEU A 123 -6.03 -0.14 -4.20
CA LEU A 123 -6.86 -0.27 -3.01
C LEU A 123 -8.17 0.50 -3.22
N GLU A 124 -9.31 -0.20 -3.24
CA GLU A 124 -10.61 0.39 -3.52
C GLU A 124 -11.56 0.28 -2.34
N SER A 125 -11.75 1.41 -1.65
CA SER A 125 -12.78 1.55 -0.63
C SER A 125 -13.17 3.03 -0.45
N LYS A 126 -14.39 3.27 0.03
CA LYS A 126 -14.86 4.59 0.50
C LYS A 126 -14.59 4.83 1.98
N GLU A 127 -14.41 3.77 2.77
CA GLU A 127 -14.43 3.84 4.24
C GLU A 127 -13.24 3.12 4.90
N LYS A 128 -12.44 2.38 4.13
CA LYS A 128 -11.30 1.60 4.62
C LYS A 128 -9.98 2.15 4.07
N ALA A 129 -8.94 2.09 4.89
CA ALA A 129 -7.60 2.56 4.55
C ALA A 129 -6.55 1.45 4.73
N MET A 130 -5.36 1.67 4.20
CA MET A 130 -4.21 0.80 4.46
C MET A 130 -3.58 1.14 5.82
N ILE A 131 -3.18 0.12 6.56
CA ILE A 131 -2.25 0.27 7.69
C ILE A 131 -0.88 -0.12 7.20
N LEU A 132 0.01 0.86 7.01
CA LEU A 132 1.41 0.64 6.63
C LEU A 132 2.13 -0.27 7.64
N PRO A 133 3.21 -0.96 7.22
CA PRO A 133 4.12 -1.58 8.19
C PRO A 133 4.56 -0.54 9.22
N ARG A 134 4.44 -0.89 10.50
CA ARG A 134 4.73 0.01 11.60
C ARG A 134 6.04 -0.36 12.27
N VAL A 135 6.87 0.64 12.47
CA VAL A 135 8.19 0.49 13.11
C VAL A 135 8.32 1.42 14.30
N SER A 136 9.13 1.01 15.27
CA SER A 136 9.32 1.76 16.52
C SER A 136 10.14 3.03 16.32
N ASP A 137 11.22 2.94 15.53
CA ASP A 137 12.17 4.01 15.20
C ASP A 137 12.88 3.62 13.90
N VAL A 138 12.54 4.25 12.78
CA VAL A 138 13.07 3.89 11.44
C VAL A 138 14.59 3.81 11.38
N GLU A 139 15.30 4.69 12.10
CA GLU A 139 16.77 4.74 12.08
C GLU A 139 17.41 3.50 12.73
N LYS A 140 16.68 2.81 13.60
CA LYS A 140 17.15 1.61 14.32
C LYS A 140 16.56 0.34 13.74
N ALA A 141 15.27 0.40 13.40
CA ALA A 141 14.46 -0.68 12.87
C ALA A 141 14.93 -1.14 11.49
N LEU A 142 15.26 -0.17 10.63
CA LEU A 142 15.60 -0.37 9.22
C LEU A 142 16.97 0.23 8.93
N PRO A 143 18.07 -0.41 9.39
CA PRO A 143 19.43 0.13 9.22
C PRO A 143 19.89 0.15 7.77
N ASN A 144 19.31 -0.68 6.89
CA ASN A 144 19.61 -0.73 5.46
C ASN A 144 18.29 -0.82 4.66
N PRO A 145 17.50 0.26 4.60
CA PRO A 145 16.24 0.27 3.86
C PRO A 145 16.49 0.34 2.35
N GLU A 146 15.59 -0.24 1.55
CA GLU A 146 15.62 -0.08 0.10
C GLU A 146 15.00 1.25 -0.33
N ALA A 147 15.51 1.84 -1.42
CA ALA A 147 14.90 3.03 -1.99
C ALA A 147 13.45 2.75 -2.41
N GLY A 148 12.53 3.64 -2.05
CA GLY A 148 11.10 3.38 -2.20
C GLY A 148 10.44 2.84 -0.93
N SER A 149 11.19 2.57 0.14
CA SER A 149 10.62 2.10 1.40
C SER A 149 9.70 3.16 2.02
N ILE A 150 8.47 2.75 2.34
CA ILE A 150 7.49 3.52 3.11
C ILE A 150 7.03 2.71 4.33
N VAL A 151 7.02 3.35 5.48
CA VAL A 151 6.58 2.80 6.77
C VAL A 151 5.91 3.88 7.61
N TYR A 152 5.16 3.46 8.63
CA TYR A 152 4.73 4.36 9.69
C TYR A 152 5.71 4.30 10.86
N ASP A 153 6.36 5.43 11.14
CA ASP A 153 7.32 5.55 12.25
C ASP A 153 6.60 6.01 13.53
N ILE A 154 6.58 5.16 14.55
CA ILE A 154 5.84 5.40 15.79
C ILE A 154 6.50 6.50 16.62
N LYS A 155 7.83 6.61 16.59
CA LYS A 155 8.59 7.62 17.33
C LYS A 155 8.28 9.05 16.86
N SER A 156 8.32 9.29 15.55
CA SER A 156 7.98 10.59 14.96
C SER A 156 6.48 10.80 14.75
N LYS A 157 5.69 9.72 14.74
CA LYS A 157 4.25 9.71 14.40
C LYS A 157 3.97 10.21 12.99
N SER A 158 4.78 9.72 12.05
CA SER A 158 4.77 10.18 10.66
C SER A 158 4.79 8.99 9.70
N ILE A 159 4.32 9.21 8.48
CA ILE A 159 4.74 8.39 7.35
C ILE A 159 6.21 8.71 7.09
N ALA A 160 7.07 7.70 7.20
CA ALA A 160 8.49 7.80 6.92
C ALA A 160 8.78 7.15 5.57
N ILE A 161 9.47 7.89 4.71
CA ILE A 161 9.74 7.53 3.33
C ILE A 161 11.24 7.61 3.07
N PHE A 162 11.83 6.52 2.59
CA PHE A 162 13.26 6.45 2.25
C PHE A 162 13.45 6.47 0.73
N ASN A 163 14.23 7.43 0.23
CA ASN A 163 14.54 7.58 -1.19
C ASN A 163 15.85 6.90 -1.62
N GLY A 164 16.44 6.07 -0.75
CA GLY A 164 17.77 5.46 -0.97
C GLY A 164 18.93 6.25 -0.37
N SER A 165 18.68 7.45 0.15
CA SER A 165 19.69 8.30 0.78
C SER A 165 19.25 8.79 2.16
N VAL A 166 18.05 9.37 2.23
CA VAL A 166 17.53 10.05 3.41
C VAL A 166 16.09 9.64 3.69
N TRP A 167 15.72 9.69 4.96
CA TRP A 167 14.35 9.58 5.41
C TRP A 167 13.64 10.94 5.36
N SER A 168 12.45 10.98 4.78
CA SER A 168 11.52 12.11 4.82
C SER A 168 10.30 11.74 5.65
N PHE A 169 9.84 12.65 6.50
CA PHE A 169 8.75 12.41 7.46
C PHE A 169 7.56 13.31 7.16
N TRP A 170 6.38 12.72 7.01
CA TRP A 170 5.12 13.39 6.68
C TRP A 170 4.06 13.16 7.76
N ASN A 171 3.52 14.24 8.32
CA ASN A 171 2.57 14.24 9.43
C ASN A 171 1.38 15.18 9.22
#